data_AF-A0A9X6ACN9-F1
#
_entry.id   AF-A0A9X6ACN9-F1
#
_cell.length_a   1.000
_cell.length_b   1.000
_cell.length_c   1.000
_cell.angle_alpha   90.00
_cell.angle_beta   90.00
_cell.angle_gamma   90.00
#
_symmetry.space_group_name_H-M   'P 1'
#
loop_
_entity.id
_entity.type
_entity.pdbx_description
1 polymer ?
#
loop_
_entity_poly.entity_id
_entity_poly.type
_entity_poly.pdbx_seq_one_letter_code
_entity_poly.pdbx_strand_id
1 'polypeptide(L)'
;PKVVQDAKARYDSAVNLQAIQIGGYYRSKLITTMTGRAHIPDIAGLKGEDMASYLPNSDQFVNLRTLGAEKLKDQYLPWKWDQGIAPDGSMVGFPIDCGPVAHYYQPAVFEKAGLAYEPADVSRELATWDQFFAAGEQLKKRLPGTFILTDALSVFGISVNQTTKRFVDKDR
;
A
#
# COMPACT_ATOMS: atom_id res chain seq x y z
N PRO A 1 12.32 -8.11 12.49
CA PRO A 1 12.75 -7.06 11.52
C PRO A 1 13.86 -6.19 12.12
N LYS A 2 14.81 -5.69 11.31
CA LYS A 2 15.94 -4.86 11.81
C LYS A 2 15.45 -3.64 12.62
N VAL A 3 14.43 -2.95 12.13
CA VAL A 3 13.81 -1.81 12.84
C VAL A 3 13.33 -2.15 14.26
N VAL A 4 12.80 -3.36 14.48
CA VAL A 4 12.37 -3.81 15.83
C VAL A 4 13.56 -4.08 16.73
N GLN A 5 14.64 -4.65 16.18
CA GLN A 5 15.87 -4.89 16.93
C GLN A 5 16.53 -3.57 17.33
N ASP A 6 16.62 -2.62 16.39
CA ASP A 6 17.17 -1.28 16.62
C ASP A 6 16.32 -0.50 17.64
N ALA A 7 14.99 -0.58 17.54
CA ALA A 7 14.08 0.02 18.51
C ALA A 7 14.23 -0.59 19.90
N LYS A 8 14.32 -1.93 20.00
CA LYS A 8 14.57 -2.60 21.28
C LYS A 8 15.90 -2.13 21.86
N ALA A 9 16.99 -2.18 21.11
CA ALA A 9 18.30 -1.74 21.59
C ALA A 9 18.32 -0.28 22.07
N ARG A 10 17.55 0.60 21.41
CA ARG A 10 17.47 2.02 21.74
C ARG A 10 16.59 2.32 22.95
N TYR A 11 15.51 1.57 23.14
CA TYR A 11 14.46 1.91 24.11
C TYR A 11 14.25 0.85 25.20
N ASP A 12 15.08 -0.21 25.27
CA ASP A 12 14.91 -1.35 26.21
C ASP A 12 14.78 -0.94 27.68
N SER A 13 15.45 0.15 28.08
CA SER A 13 15.40 0.67 29.46
C SER A 13 14.10 1.40 29.79
N ALA A 14 13.29 1.74 28.78
CA ALA A 14 12.08 2.55 28.93
C ALA A 14 10.81 1.80 28.52
N VAL A 15 10.88 0.82 27.62
CA VAL A 15 9.72 0.10 27.10
C VAL A 15 9.99 -1.40 26.97
N ASN A 16 8.99 -2.22 27.26
CA ASN A 16 9.01 -3.64 26.94
C ASN A 16 8.49 -3.87 25.50
N LEU A 17 9.40 -3.91 24.53
CA LEU A 17 9.02 -4.11 23.13
C LEU A 17 8.94 -5.60 22.76
N GLN A 18 7.72 -6.09 22.54
CA GLN A 18 7.45 -7.44 22.03
C GLN A 18 6.75 -7.38 20.66
N ALA A 19 7.48 -7.69 19.60
CA ALA A 19 6.88 -7.80 18.27
C ALA A 19 6.19 -9.15 18.08
N ILE A 20 4.90 -9.13 17.77
CA ILE A 20 4.09 -10.33 17.52
C ILE A 20 3.64 -10.30 16.07
N GLN A 21 4.01 -11.33 15.31
CA GLN A 21 3.52 -11.51 13.95
C GLN A 21 2.17 -12.25 14.01
N ILE A 22 1.13 -11.57 13.56
CA ILE A 22 -0.22 -12.14 13.47
C ILE A 22 -0.50 -12.47 12.01
N GLY A 23 -0.60 -13.76 11.69
CA GLY A 23 -0.95 -14.24 10.36
C GLY A 23 -2.46 -14.27 10.08
N GLY A 24 -2.80 -14.44 8.80
CA GLY A 24 -4.18 -14.62 8.32
C GLY A 24 -5.00 -13.33 8.34
N TYR A 25 -6.22 -13.40 8.87
CA TYR A 25 -7.20 -12.30 8.91
C TYR A 25 -6.85 -11.21 9.94
N TYR A 26 -5.72 -10.53 9.74
CA TYR A 26 -5.17 -9.55 10.68
C TYR A 26 -6.17 -8.44 11.03
N ARG A 27 -6.76 -7.78 10.02
CA ARG A 27 -7.76 -6.71 10.20
C ARG A 27 -8.92 -7.16 11.08
N SER A 28 -9.53 -8.30 10.75
CA SER A 28 -10.68 -8.82 11.50
C SER A 28 -10.32 -9.14 12.95
N LYS A 29 -9.14 -9.75 13.18
CA LYS A 29 -8.64 -10.02 14.54
C LYS A 29 -8.46 -8.72 15.33
N LEU A 30 -7.80 -7.72 14.75
CA LEU A 30 -7.58 -6.43 15.41
C LEU A 30 -8.90 -5.72 15.74
N ILE A 31 -9.84 -5.67 14.80
CA ILE A 31 -11.16 -5.06 15.02
C ILE A 31 -11.92 -5.79 16.15
N THR A 32 -11.89 -7.13 16.17
CA THR A 32 -12.50 -7.92 17.26
C THR A 32 -11.87 -7.60 18.61
N THR A 33 -10.53 -7.55 18.68
CA THR A 33 -9.78 -7.20 19.89
C THR A 33 -10.13 -5.78 20.39
N MET A 34 -10.20 -4.80 19.47
CA MET A 34 -10.61 -3.43 19.78
C MET A 34 -12.04 -3.38 20.32
N THR A 35 -12.99 -4.03 19.62
CA THR A 35 -14.40 -4.10 20.01
C THR A 35 -14.58 -4.73 21.39
N GLY A 36 -13.85 -5.81 21.67
CA GLY A 36 -13.88 -6.50 22.95
C GLY A 36 -13.13 -5.79 24.09
N ARG A 37 -12.36 -4.74 23.79
CA ARG A 37 -11.54 -3.98 24.75
C ARG A 37 -10.59 -4.85 25.58
N ALA A 38 -10.12 -5.96 25.03
CA ALA A 38 -9.28 -6.92 25.71
C ALA A 38 -8.10 -7.32 24.82
N HIS A 39 -6.90 -7.39 25.40
CA HIS A 39 -5.66 -7.75 24.69
C HIS A 39 -5.32 -6.83 23.51
N ILE A 40 -5.68 -5.54 23.59
CA ILE A 40 -5.34 -4.54 22.58
C ILE A 40 -3.83 -4.29 22.63
N PRO A 41 -3.10 -4.37 21.50
CA PRO A 41 -1.69 -4.02 21.45
C PRO A 41 -1.49 -2.51 21.57
N ASP A 42 -0.40 -2.08 22.19
CA ASP A 42 -0.06 -0.64 22.29
C ASP A 42 0.22 -0.02 20.92
N ILE A 43 0.78 -0.81 20.00
CA ILE A 43 1.08 -0.41 18.61
C ILE A 43 0.60 -1.52 17.67
N ALA A 44 -0.20 -1.13 16.67
CA ALA A 44 -0.70 -2.03 15.64
C ALA A 44 -0.23 -1.59 14.25
N GLY A 45 0.15 -2.55 13.41
CA GLY A 45 0.44 -2.29 12.01
C GLY A 45 -0.85 -2.23 11.21
N LEU A 46 -1.22 -1.04 10.72
CA LEU A 46 -2.45 -0.87 9.94
C LEU A 46 -2.12 -0.86 8.45
N LYS A 47 -2.75 -1.76 7.70
CA LYS A 47 -2.66 -1.77 6.24
C LYS A 47 -3.33 -0.52 5.67
N GLY A 48 -2.65 0.16 4.75
CA GLY A 48 -3.16 1.38 4.12
C GLY A 48 -4.53 1.15 3.47
N GLU A 49 -4.69 0.04 2.76
CA GLU A 49 -5.94 -0.37 2.12
C GLU A 49 -7.11 -0.59 3.10
N ASP A 50 -6.82 -0.80 4.39
CA ASP A 50 -7.80 -1.08 5.44
C ASP A 50 -8.11 0.15 6.31
N MET A 51 -7.40 1.28 6.15
CA MET A 51 -7.49 2.44 7.03
C MET A 51 -8.92 2.94 7.26
N ALA A 52 -9.74 2.95 6.21
CA ALA A 52 -11.15 3.37 6.27
C ALA A 52 -11.98 2.56 7.28
N SER A 53 -11.59 1.32 7.60
CA SER A 53 -12.29 0.48 8.60
C SER A 53 -12.01 0.91 10.04
N TYR A 54 -10.92 1.66 10.29
CA TYR A 54 -10.51 2.08 11.63
C TYR A 54 -10.94 3.52 11.95
N LEU A 55 -11.06 4.40 10.94
CA LEU A 55 -11.42 5.81 11.14
C LEU A 55 -12.72 6.05 11.93
N PRO A 56 -13.79 5.24 11.80
CA PRO A 56 -15.01 5.42 12.60
C PRO A 56 -14.82 5.17 14.11
N ASN A 57 -13.74 4.48 14.51
CA ASN A 57 -13.39 4.19 15.90
C ASN A 57 -12.18 5.02 16.34
N SER A 58 -12.05 6.27 15.85
CA SER A 58 -10.92 7.16 16.15
C SER A 58 -10.74 7.42 17.65
N ASP A 59 -11.84 7.36 18.41
CA ASP A 59 -11.87 7.48 19.87
C ASP A 59 -11.12 6.35 20.61
N GLN A 60 -10.85 5.24 19.93
CA GLN A 60 -10.06 4.12 20.47
C GLN A 60 -8.56 4.24 20.17
N PHE A 61 -8.13 5.29 19.47
CA PHE A 61 -6.74 5.58 19.17
C PHE A 61 -6.24 6.83 19.91
N VAL A 62 -4.96 6.83 20.24
CA VAL A 62 -4.29 8.07 20.65
C VAL A 62 -4.16 8.96 19.42
N ASN A 63 -4.67 10.20 19.49
CA ASN A 63 -4.49 11.17 18.41
C ASN A 63 -3.00 11.57 18.33
N LEU A 64 -2.30 11.09 17.31
CA LEU A 64 -0.85 11.28 17.14
C LEU A 64 -0.43 12.74 16.97
N ARG A 65 -1.35 13.64 16.59
CA ARG A 65 -1.10 15.09 16.58
C ARG A 65 -0.71 15.61 17.97
N THR A 66 -1.29 15.05 19.03
CA THR A 66 -0.96 15.37 20.42
C THR A 66 0.46 14.95 20.81
N LEU A 67 1.04 13.99 20.08
CA LEU A 67 2.41 13.52 20.25
C LEU A 67 3.41 14.24 19.32
N GLY A 68 2.96 15.28 18.61
CA GLY A 68 3.81 16.10 17.76
C GLY A 68 3.97 15.61 16.33
N ALA A 69 3.10 14.71 15.85
CA ALA A 69 3.14 14.18 14.49
C ALA A 69 3.24 15.29 13.43
N GLU A 70 2.52 16.41 13.60
CA GLU A 70 2.49 17.51 12.63
C GLU A 70 3.86 18.09 12.27
N LYS A 71 4.86 17.99 13.17
CA LYS A 71 6.23 18.44 12.90
C LYS A 71 6.90 17.66 11.77
N LEU A 72 6.38 16.48 11.45
CA LEU A 72 6.92 15.57 10.44
C LEU A 72 6.13 15.63 9.13
N LYS A 73 4.99 16.33 9.07
CA LYS A 73 4.05 16.29 7.94
C LYS A 73 4.71 16.56 6.59
N ASP A 74 5.58 17.56 6.52
CA ASP A 74 6.25 17.98 5.28
C ASP A 74 7.27 16.96 4.75
N GLN A 75 7.58 15.91 5.54
CA GLN A 75 8.43 14.79 5.12
C GLN A 75 7.64 13.68 4.41
N TYR A 76 6.31 13.79 4.34
CA TYR A 76 5.43 12.74 3.81
C TYR A 76 4.63 13.21 2.60
N LEU A 77 4.23 12.24 1.78
CA LEU A 77 3.29 12.48 0.69
C LEU A 77 1.92 12.90 1.27
N PRO A 78 1.31 14.01 0.81
CA PRO A 78 0.05 14.51 1.37
C PRO A 78 -1.07 13.48 1.39
N TRP A 79 -1.25 12.76 0.27
CA TRP A 79 -2.29 11.73 0.15
C TRP A 79 -2.12 10.59 1.16
N LYS A 80 -0.86 10.25 1.51
CA LYS A 80 -0.56 9.17 2.44
C LYS A 80 -0.72 9.64 3.87
N TRP A 81 -0.34 10.89 4.15
CA TRP A 81 -0.57 11.54 5.44
C TRP A 81 -2.06 11.57 5.76
N ASP A 82 -2.87 12.05 4.81
CA ASP A 82 -4.31 12.23 4.99
C ASP A 82 -5.07 10.91 5.15
N GLN A 83 -4.53 9.80 4.64
CA GLN A 83 -5.09 8.45 4.82
C GLN A 83 -5.20 8.05 6.31
N GLY A 84 -4.35 8.64 7.17
CA GLY A 84 -4.34 8.41 8.62
C GLY A 84 -5.27 9.29 9.44
N ILE A 85 -6.00 10.22 8.81
CA ILE A 85 -6.82 11.23 9.48
C ILE A 85 -8.29 10.82 9.47
N ALA A 86 -8.89 10.73 10.65
CA ALA A 86 -10.31 10.47 10.82
C ALA A 86 -11.18 11.72 10.55
N PRO A 87 -12.50 11.57 10.33
CA PRO A 87 -13.39 12.70 10.04
C PRO A 87 -13.42 13.79 11.13
N ASP A 88 -13.11 13.42 12.37
CA ASP A 88 -12.98 14.33 13.51
C ASP A 88 -11.64 15.11 13.55
N GLY A 89 -10.74 14.85 12.60
CA GLY A 89 -9.41 15.45 12.50
C GLY A 89 -8.31 14.72 13.29
N SER A 90 -8.66 13.67 14.05
CA SER A 90 -7.70 12.86 14.79
C SER A 90 -6.79 12.08 13.84
N MET A 91 -5.48 12.09 14.10
CA MET A 91 -4.55 11.25 13.36
C MET A 91 -4.41 9.90 14.07
N VAL A 92 -4.99 8.85 13.49
CA VAL A 92 -5.06 7.50 14.09
C VAL A 92 -3.98 6.55 13.56
N GLY A 93 -3.37 6.87 12.42
CA GLY A 93 -2.31 6.07 11.81
C GLY A 93 -1.16 6.95 11.31
N PHE A 94 0.07 6.49 11.56
CA PHE A 94 1.28 7.14 11.06
C PHE A 94 1.83 6.39 9.84
N PRO A 95 2.16 7.06 8.73
CA PRO A 95 2.68 6.38 7.55
C PRO A 95 4.05 5.73 7.80
N ILE A 96 4.17 4.43 7.51
CA ILE A 96 5.45 3.70 7.54
C ILE A 96 5.93 3.29 6.15
N ASP A 97 5.02 3.18 5.18
CA ASP A 97 5.31 2.80 3.80
C ASP A 97 4.27 3.39 2.83
N CYS A 98 4.61 3.35 1.54
CA CYS A 98 3.67 3.50 0.45
C CYS A 98 4.01 2.49 -0.64
N GLY A 99 2.99 2.00 -1.36
CA GLY A 99 3.16 1.04 -2.45
C GLY A 99 2.89 1.68 -3.80
N PRO A 100 3.81 2.49 -4.36
CA PRO A 100 3.66 2.97 -5.72
C PRO A 100 3.69 1.78 -6.69
N VAL A 101 2.88 1.84 -7.73
CA VAL A 101 2.81 0.79 -8.75
C VAL A 101 3.83 1.09 -9.84
N ALA A 102 4.58 0.06 -10.24
CA ALA A 102 5.51 0.10 -11.36
C ALA A 102 5.29 -1.11 -12.28
N HIS A 103 5.65 -0.95 -13.55
CA HIS A 103 5.67 -2.08 -14.48
C HIS A 103 7.02 -2.80 -14.39
N TYR A 104 7.01 -3.98 -13.77
CA TYR A 104 8.16 -4.88 -13.76
C TYR A 104 8.10 -5.79 -14.98
N TYR A 105 9.24 -5.94 -15.67
CA TYR A 105 9.35 -6.75 -16.88
C TYR A 105 10.70 -7.49 -16.90
N GLN A 106 10.85 -8.44 -17.83
CA GLN A 106 12.09 -9.19 -18.05
C GLN A 106 12.82 -8.62 -19.27
N PRO A 107 13.92 -7.84 -19.10
CA PRO A 107 14.57 -7.14 -20.21
C PRO A 107 15.00 -8.06 -21.36
N ALA A 108 15.60 -9.22 -21.04
CA ALA A 108 16.02 -10.20 -22.04
C ALA A 108 14.85 -10.82 -22.83
N VAL A 109 13.63 -10.85 -22.27
CA VAL A 109 12.43 -11.30 -22.98
C VAL A 109 11.92 -10.21 -23.91
N PHE A 110 11.92 -8.96 -23.45
CA PHE A 110 11.54 -7.80 -24.26
C PHE A 110 12.48 -7.63 -25.46
N GLU A 111 13.80 -7.72 -25.23
CA GLU A 111 14.82 -7.66 -26.30
C GLU A 111 14.61 -8.77 -27.34
N LYS A 112 14.42 -10.03 -26.91
CA LYS A 112 14.13 -11.17 -27.81
C LYS A 112 12.84 -10.99 -28.61
N ALA A 113 11.87 -10.26 -28.06
CA ALA A 113 10.63 -9.91 -28.75
C ALA A 113 10.76 -8.66 -29.64
N GLY A 114 11.92 -8.00 -29.66
CA GLY A 114 12.14 -6.75 -30.40
C GLY A 114 11.38 -5.55 -29.82
N LEU A 115 11.10 -5.57 -28.51
CA LEU A 115 10.56 -4.44 -27.75
C LEU A 115 11.71 -3.64 -27.15
N ALA A 116 11.48 -2.36 -26.82
CA ALA A 116 12.36 -1.62 -25.94
C ALA A 116 12.60 -2.42 -24.64
N TYR A 117 13.82 -2.42 -24.12
CA TYR A 117 14.17 -3.18 -22.91
C TYR A 117 14.90 -2.36 -21.85
N GLU A 118 15.34 -1.14 -22.20
CA GLU A 118 15.87 -0.18 -21.23
C GLU A 118 14.72 0.54 -20.50
N PRO A 119 14.80 0.77 -19.18
CA PRO A 119 13.66 1.28 -18.40
C PRO A 119 13.06 2.60 -18.90
N ALA A 120 13.90 3.52 -19.37
CA ALA A 120 13.45 4.81 -19.90
C ALA A 120 12.70 4.66 -21.23
N ASP A 121 13.16 3.76 -22.09
CA ASP A 121 12.52 3.50 -23.39
C ASP A 121 11.22 2.72 -23.20
N VAL A 122 11.20 1.71 -22.31
CA VAL A 122 9.98 1.00 -21.94
C VAL A 122 8.93 1.95 -21.38
N SER A 123 9.32 2.86 -20.49
CA SER A 123 8.40 3.86 -19.91
C SER A 123 7.80 4.79 -20.99
N ARG A 124 8.59 5.15 -22.00
CA ARG A 124 8.15 6.01 -23.11
C ARG A 124 7.26 5.26 -24.10
N GLU A 125 7.62 4.01 -24.42
CA GLU A 125 6.94 3.21 -25.44
C GLU A 125 5.67 2.53 -24.93
N LEU A 126 5.55 2.26 -23.63
CA LEU A 126 4.38 1.66 -22.98
C LEU A 126 3.62 2.69 -22.10
N ALA A 127 3.63 3.96 -22.50
CA ALA A 127 3.06 5.07 -21.71
C ALA A 127 1.52 5.06 -21.64
N THR A 128 0.86 4.31 -22.52
CA THR A 128 -0.60 4.20 -22.60
C THR A 128 -1.05 2.74 -22.61
N TRP A 129 -2.32 2.51 -22.28
CA TRP A 129 -2.92 1.17 -22.32
C TRP A 129 -2.86 0.54 -23.72
N ASP A 130 -3.14 1.31 -24.77
CA ASP A 130 -3.09 0.80 -26.15
C ASP A 130 -1.66 0.37 -26.53
N GLN A 131 -0.67 1.18 -26.18
CA GLN A 131 0.74 0.84 -26.38
C GLN A 131 1.16 -0.39 -25.57
N PHE A 132 0.74 -0.47 -24.32
CA PHE A 132 0.97 -1.61 -23.45
C PHE A 132 0.38 -2.91 -24.04
N PHE A 133 -0.85 -2.86 -24.56
CA PHE A 133 -1.48 -4.01 -25.20
C PHE A 133 -0.82 -4.38 -26.53
N ALA A 134 -0.43 -3.39 -27.35
CA ALA A 134 0.31 -3.63 -28.59
C ALA A 134 1.66 -4.32 -28.33
N ALA A 135 2.38 -3.91 -27.27
CA ALA A 135 3.59 -4.60 -26.83
C ALA A 135 3.30 -6.05 -26.43
N GLY A 136 2.18 -6.31 -25.75
CA GLY A 136 1.71 -7.65 -25.42
C GLY A 136 1.40 -8.52 -26.65
N GLU A 137 0.78 -7.94 -27.68
CA GLU A 137 0.53 -8.63 -28.95
C GLU A 137 1.83 -8.98 -29.68
N GLN A 138 2.78 -8.05 -29.74
CA GLN A 138 4.10 -8.29 -30.33
C GLN A 138 4.85 -9.38 -29.57
N LEU A 139 4.85 -9.31 -28.23
CA LEU A 139 5.48 -10.28 -27.36
C LEU A 139 4.94 -11.69 -27.65
N LYS A 140 3.61 -11.85 -27.67
CA LYS A 140 2.95 -13.13 -27.97
C LYS A 140 3.24 -13.63 -29.39
N LYS A 141 3.30 -12.73 -30.37
CA LYS A 141 3.61 -13.05 -31.78
C LYS A 141 5.04 -13.53 -31.96
N ARG A 142 6.01 -12.89 -31.28
CA ARG A 142 7.44 -13.19 -31.42
C ARG A 142 7.88 -14.37 -30.55
N LEU A 143 7.28 -14.51 -29.36
CA LEU A 143 7.62 -15.53 -28.37
C LEU A 143 6.34 -16.22 -27.87
N PRO A 144 5.84 -17.26 -28.57
CA PRO A 144 4.66 -17.99 -28.13
C PRO A 144 4.80 -18.51 -26.69
N GLY A 145 3.73 -18.38 -25.88
CA GLY A 145 3.73 -18.76 -24.47
C GLY A 145 4.15 -17.65 -23.50
N THR A 146 4.47 -16.45 -24.00
CA THR A 146 4.71 -15.26 -23.18
C THR A 146 3.46 -14.38 -23.12
N PHE A 147 3.28 -13.68 -22.00
CA PHE A 147 2.13 -12.82 -21.73
C PHE A 147 2.60 -11.57 -20.97
N ILE A 148 2.10 -10.40 -21.36
CA ILE A 148 2.39 -9.13 -20.66
C ILE A 148 1.49 -8.93 -19.43
N LEU A 149 0.39 -9.68 -19.36
CA LEU A 149 -0.57 -9.72 -18.26
C LEU A 149 -0.63 -11.14 -17.70
N THR A 150 -0.88 -11.25 -16.40
CA THR A 150 -1.11 -12.53 -15.73
C THR A 150 -2.47 -13.12 -16.08
N ASP A 151 -3.51 -12.28 -16.18
CA ASP A 151 -4.88 -12.67 -16.44
C ASP A 151 -5.74 -11.44 -16.82
N ALA A 152 -6.93 -11.68 -17.37
CA ALA A 152 -7.84 -10.62 -17.82
C ALA A 152 -8.54 -9.88 -16.67
N LEU A 153 -8.74 -10.51 -15.51
CA LEU A 153 -9.41 -9.88 -14.36
C LEU A 153 -8.52 -8.79 -13.75
N SER A 154 -7.20 -8.96 -13.81
CA SER A 154 -6.22 -7.95 -13.41
C SER A 154 -6.43 -6.62 -14.15
N VAL A 155 -6.83 -6.62 -15.43
CA VAL A 155 -7.10 -5.39 -16.18
C VAL A 155 -8.25 -4.59 -15.57
N PHE A 156 -9.34 -5.27 -15.19
CA PHE A 156 -10.47 -4.64 -14.51
C PHE A 156 -10.04 -4.00 -13.19
N GLY A 157 -9.29 -4.75 -12.36
CA GLY A 157 -8.79 -4.27 -11.07
C GLY A 157 -7.89 -3.04 -11.22
N ILE A 158 -6.96 -3.05 -12.18
CA ILE A 158 -6.09 -1.91 -12.45
C ILE A 158 -6.91 -0.71 -12.95
N SER A 159 -7.86 -0.94 -13.86
CA SER A 159 -8.73 0.12 -14.39
C SER A 159 -9.53 0.80 -13.28
N VAL A 160 -10.17 0.03 -12.38
CA VAL A 160 -10.91 0.58 -11.24
C VAL A 160 -9.98 1.36 -10.32
N ASN A 161 -8.74 0.89 -10.09
CA ASN A 161 -7.78 1.57 -9.22
C ASN A 161 -7.22 2.87 -9.79
N GLN A 162 -7.32 3.11 -11.10
CA GLN A 162 -6.93 4.38 -11.74
C GLN A 162 -8.06 5.44 -11.69
N THR A 163 -9.27 5.07 -11.26
CA THR A 163 -10.38 6.01 -11.09
C THR A 163 -10.29 6.79 -9.78
N THR A 164 -10.86 8.00 -9.75
CA THR A 164 -10.92 8.83 -8.53
C THR A 164 -12.01 8.37 -7.55
N LYS A 165 -12.98 7.57 -8.03
CA LYS A 165 -14.06 6.97 -7.25
C LYS A 165 -14.24 5.52 -7.68
N ARG A 166 -14.27 4.60 -6.71
CA ARG A 166 -14.54 3.18 -6.96
C ARG A 166 -16.05 2.91 -6.93
N PHE A 167 -16.49 1.90 -6.18
CA PHE A 167 -17.88 1.44 -6.14
C PHE A 167 -18.78 2.26 -5.19
N VAL A 168 -18.20 2.93 -4.20
CA VAL A 168 -18.90 3.62 -3.10
C VAL A 168 -18.18 4.95 -2.86
N ASP A 169 -18.91 6.00 -2.54
CA ASP A 169 -18.35 7.30 -2.15
C ASP A 169 -18.86 7.77 -0.78
N LYS A 170 -18.50 8.99 -0.37
CA LYS A 170 -18.88 9.49 0.97
C LYS A 170 -20.39 9.72 1.11
N ASP A 171 -21.12 9.83 0.00
CA ASP A 171 -22.54 10.17 -0.02
C ASP A 171 -23.43 8.94 -0.22
N ARG A 172 -22.92 7.86 -0.83
CA ARG A 172 -23.58 6.54 -0.99
C ARG A 172 -22.57 5.39 -0.99
#